data_AF-A0A0M2RS68-F1
#
_entry.id   AF-A0A0M2RS68-F1
#
_cell.length_a   1.000
_cell.length_b   1.000
_cell.length_c   1.000
_cell.angle_alpha   90.00
_cell.angle_beta   90.00
_cell.angle_gamma   90.00
#
_symmetry.space_group_name_H-M   'P 1'
#
loop_
_entity.id
_entity.type
_entity.pdbx_description
1 polymer ?
#
loop_
_entity_poly.entity_id
_entity_poly.type
_entity_poly.pdbx_seq_one_letter_code
_entity_poly.pdbx_strand_id
1 'polypeptide(L)'
;MRRFFAGLAALQMLAVVTQFFLAASGAFDTAPNDESFQPHRALGGVIVLIAVLVTVVAAVSRMPGRLIGMSGLVAGLAIVQFLIKGVATALDGTAGGLVFGLHAVNGLAIVAVTGTIIRQARQLSRPATPALPAP
;
A
#
# COMPACT_ATOMS: atom_id res chain seq x y z
N MET A 1 -10.63 -1.04 18.54
CA MET A 1 -10.75 -1.01 17.05
C MET A 1 -9.95 0.09 16.38
N ARG A 2 -10.10 1.38 16.72
CA ARG A 2 -9.35 2.48 16.04
C ARG A 2 -7.82 2.33 16.09
N ARG A 3 -7.27 2.01 17.27
CA ARG A 3 -5.83 1.73 17.44
C ARG A 3 -5.36 0.51 16.65
N PHE A 4 -6.18 -0.54 16.60
CA PHE A 4 -5.90 -1.74 15.83
C PHE A 4 -5.86 -1.45 14.33
N PHE A 5 -6.85 -0.72 13.80
CA PHE A 5 -6.85 -0.24 12.41
C PHE A 5 -5.61 0.60 12.09
N ALA A 6 -5.23 1.53 12.97
CA ALA A 6 -4.02 2.34 12.79
C ALA A 6 -2.74 1.49 12.77
N GLY A 7 -2.67 0.45 13.62
CA GLY A 7 -1.57 -0.52 13.62
C GLY A 7 -1.51 -1.33 12.32
N LEU A 8 -2.65 -1.81 11.84
CA LEU A 8 -2.74 -2.56 10.59
C LEU A 8 -2.38 -1.70 9.37
N ALA A 9 -2.80 -0.44 9.33
CA ALA A 9 -2.39 0.52 8.30
C ALA A 9 -0.88 0.79 8.34
N ALA A 10 -0.27 0.85 9.54
CA ALA A 10 1.17 0.98 9.68
C ALA A 10 1.92 -0.28 9.20
N LEU A 11 1.38 -1.48 9.48
CA LEU A 11 1.92 -2.74 8.95
C LEU A 11 1.84 -2.78 7.42
N GLN A 12 0.73 -2.34 6.82
CA GLN A 12 0.60 -2.19 5.37
C GLN A 12 1.71 -1.28 4.81
N MET A 13 1.93 -0.12 5.42
CA MET A 13 3.00 0.80 4.99
C MET A 13 4.37 0.14 5.09
N LEU A 14 4.66 -0.55 6.20
CA LEU A 14 5.93 -1.26 6.36
C LEU A 14 6.12 -2.30 5.25
N ALA A 15 5.11 -3.11 4.97
CA ALA A 15 5.16 -4.08 3.88
C ALA A 15 5.40 -3.42 2.52
N VAL A 16 4.73 -2.30 2.22
CA VAL A 16 4.95 -1.54 0.98
C VAL A 16 6.38 -0.97 0.91
N VAL A 17 6.93 -0.43 2.00
CA VAL A 17 8.33 0.04 2.03
C VAL A 17 9.29 -1.12 1.80
N THR A 18 9.08 -2.27 2.46
CA THR A 18 9.85 -3.48 2.21
C THR A 18 9.74 -3.93 0.75
N GLN A 19 8.58 -3.78 0.12
CA GLN A 19 8.39 -4.10 -1.30
C GLN A 19 9.26 -3.26 -2.24
N PHE A 20 9.43 -1.97 -1.94
CA PHE A 20 10.37 -1.10 -2.67
C PHE A 20 11.82 -1.54 -2.46
N PHE A 21 12.19 -1.89 -1.23
CA PHE A 21 13.52 -2.44 -0.94
C PHE A 21 13.78 -3.72 -1.75
N LEU A 22 12.86 -4.68 -1.75
CA LEU A 22 13.00 -5.92 -2.51
C LEU A 22 13.02 -5.69 -4.04
N ALA A 23 12.26 -4.71 -4.54
CA ALA A 23 12.32 -4.32 -5.95
C ALA A 23 13.71 -3.77 -6.32
N ALA A 24 14.24 -2.88 -5.48
CA ALA A 24 15.57 -2.33 -5.67
C ALA A 24 16.64 -3.43 -5.57
N SER A 25 16.57 -4.33 -4.58
CA SER A 25 17.49 -5.46 -4.46
C SER A 25 17.52 -6.33 -5.71
N GLY A 26 16.36 -6.66 -6.29
CA GLY A 26 16.30 -7.42 -7.54
C GLY A 26 16.85 -6.67 -8.75
N ALA A 27 16.62 -5.35 -8.81
CA ALA A 27 17.09 -4.48 -9.90
C ALA A 27 18.60 -4.20 -9.85
N PHE A 28 19.19 -4.19 -8.66
CA PHE A 28 20.62 -3.97 -8.42
C PHE A 28 21.39 -5.27 -8.13
N ASP A 29 20.80 -6.43 -8.44
CA ASP A 29 21.51 -7.71 -8.42
C ASP A 29 22.69 -7.68 -9.41
N THR A 30 23.74 -8.49 -9.19
CA THR A 30 24.88 -8.54 -10.09
C THR A 30 24.56 -9.25 -11.41
N ALA A 31 23.51 -10.07 -11.43
CA ALA A 31 22.93 -10.69 -12.61
C ALA A 31 21.38 -10.61 -12.56
N PRO A 32 20.80 -9.41 -12.78
CA PRO A 32 19.35 -9.22 -12.71
C PRO A 32 18.62 -10.13 -13.70
N ASN A 33 17.70 -10.92 -13.19
CA ASN A 33 16.85 -11.84 -13.94
C ASN A 33 15.47 -11.92 -13.28
N ASP A 34 14.55 -12.70 -13.84
CA ASP A 34 13.21 -12.82 -13.25
C ASP A 34 13.27 -13.40 -11.83
N GLU A 35 14.21 -14.31 -11.53
CA GLU A 35 14.36 -14.93 -10.22
C GLU A 35 14.78 -13.93 -9.13
N SER A 36 15.59 -12.91 -9.45
CA SER A 36 16.04 -11.90 -8.49
C SER A 36 14.88 -11.08 -7.91
N PHE A 37 13.74 -11.03 -8.61
CA PHE A 37 12.50 -10.39 -8.15
C PHE A 37 11.51 -11.34 -7.46
N GLN A 38 11.84 -12.62 -7.24
CA GLN A 38 10.93 -13.57 -6.57
C GLN A 38 10.43 -13.07 -5.21
N PRO A 39 11.28 -12.57 -4.28
CA PRO A 39 10.82 -12.08 -3.00
C PRO A 39 9.86 -10.89 -3.13
N HIS A 40 10.13 -9.98 -4.07
CA HIS A 40 9.25 -8.85 -4.39
C HIS A 40 7.89 -9.33 -4.90
N ARG A 41 7.85 -10.33 -5.80
CA ARG A 41 6.57 -10.87 -6.29
C ARG A 41 5.77 -11.54 -5.18
N ALA A 42 6.42 -12.33 -4.34
CA ALA A 42 5.77 -13.02 -3.23
C ALA A 42 5.14 -12.02 -2.24
N LEU A 43 5.92 -11.02 -1.80
CA LEU A 43 5.41 -9.98 -0.90
C LEU A 43 4.32 -9.12 -1.56
N GLY A 44 4.39 -8.90 -2.87
CA GLY A 44 3.35 -8.20 -3.63
C GLY A 44 1.97 -8.84 -3.50
N GLY A 45 1.89 -10.17 -3.58
CA GLY A 45 0.64 -10.91 -3.34
C GLY A 45 0.13 -10.75 -1.91
N VAL A 46 1.04 -10.83 -0.93
CA VAL A 46 0.70 -10.61 0.49
C VAL A 46 0.18 -9.20 0.74
N ILE A 47 0.75 -8.17 0.10
CA ILE A 47 0.31 -6.77 0.22
C ILE A 47 -1.14 -6.59 -0.24
N VAL A 48 -1.58 -7.29 -1.28
CA VAL A 48 -3.00 -7.27 -1.71
C VAL A 48 -3.90 -7.83 -0.62
N LEU A 49 -3.52 -8.96 -0.02
CA LEU A 49 -4.30 -9.57 1.07
C LEU A 49 -4.39 -8.65 2.28
N ILE A 50 -3.27 -8.02 2.67
CA ILE A 50 -3.26 -7.04 3.77
C ILE A 50 -4.15 -5.84 3.41
N ALA A 51 -4.14 -5.35 2.15
CA ALA A 51 -4.94 -4.19 1.75
C ALA A 51 -6.45 -4.48 1.79
N VAL A 52 -6.85 -5.67 1.35
CA VAL A 52 -8.23 -6.15 1.49
C VAL A 52 -8.60 -6.27 2.97
N LEU A 53 -7.72 -6.85 3.80
CA LEU A 53 -7.95 -6.97 5.24
C LEU A 53 -8.11 -5.61 5.92
N VAL A 54 -7.24 -4.63 5.60
CA VAL A 54 -7.34 -3.25 6.11
C VAL A 54 -8.70 -2.64 5.75
N THR A 55 -9.16 -2.86 4.51
CA THR A 55 -10.45 -2.36 4.02
C THR A 55 -11.62 -3.00 4.79
N VAL A 56 -11.60 -4.32 4.97
CA VAL A 56 -12.62 -5.05 5.73
C VAL A 56 -12.64 -4.59 7.19
N VAL A 57 -11.47 -4.49 7.82
CA VAL A 57 -11.34 -4.01 9.21
C VAL A 57 -11.85 -2.58 9.33
N ALA A 58 -11.58 -1.69 8.37
CA ALA A 58 -12.13 -0.33 8.37
C ALA A 58 -13.66 -0.34 8.34
N ALA A 59 -14.26 -1.16 7.47
CA ALA A 59 -15.70 -1.27 7.31
C ALA A 59 -16.39 -1.87 8.55
N VAL A 60 -15.91 -3.01 9.04
CA VAL A 60 -16.44 -3.71 10.22
C VAL A 60 -16.28 -2.86 11.48
N SER A 61 -15.18 -2.10 11.58
CA SER A 61 -14.95 -1.16 12.68
C SER A 61 -15.75 0.15 12.58
N ARG A 62 -16.56 0.30 11.52
CA ARG A 62 -17.34 1.51 11.22
C ARG A 62 -16.50 2.79 11.23
N MET A 63 -15.32 2.73 10.59
CA MET A 63 -14.49 3.92 10.38
C MET A 63 -15.25 4.94 9.50
N PRO A 64 -14.88 6.24 9.57
CA PRO A 64 -15.42 7.23 8.65
C PRO A 64 -15.35 6.75 7.19
N GLY A 65 -16.40 6.98 6.41
CA GLY A 65 -16.53 6.45 5.03
C GLY A 65 -15.33 6.80 4.14
N ARG A 66 -14.72 7.97 4.34
CA ARG A 66 -13.48 8.37 3.66
C ARG A 66 -12.31 7.41 3.93
N LEU A 67 -12.14 6.94 5.17
CA LEU A 67 -11.06 5.97 5.51
C LEU A 67 -11.33 4.58 4.93
N ILE A 68 -12.60 4.16 4.89
CA ILE A 68 -12.99 2.92 4.22
C ILE A 68 -12.68 3.02 2.71
N GLY A 69 -13.12 4.12 2.07
CA GLY A 69 -12.87 4.37 0.65
C GLY A 69 -11.38 4.46 0.30
N MET A 70 -10.57 5.16 1.11
CA MET A 70 -9.12 5.21 0.90
C MET A 70 -8.45 3.84 1.11
N SER A 71 -8.91 3.03 2.07
CA SER A 71 -8.39 1.67 2.26
C SER A 71 -8.72 0.79 1.05
N GLY A 72 -9.97 0.88 0.55
CA GLY A 72 -10.39 0.19 -0.67
C GLY A 72 -9.61 0.67 -1.90
N LEU A 73 -9.30 1.97 -1.99
CA LEU A 73 -8.44 2.52 -3.03
C LEU A 73 -7.05 1.89 -2.98
N VAL A 74 -6.43 1.75 -1.81
CA VAL A 74 -5.13 1.06 -1.67
C VAL A 74 -5.22 -0.38 -2.17
N ALA A 75 -6.28 -1.11 -1.85
CA ALA A 75 -6.49 -2.47 -2.35
C ALA A 75 -6.65 -2.50 -3.89
N GLY A 76 -7.43 -1.58 -4.45
CA GLY A 76 -7.57 -1.43 -5.91
C GLY A 76 -6.24 -1.10 -6.59
N LEU A 77 -5.48 -0.13 -6.08
CA LEU A 77 -4.17 0.23 -6.61
C LEU A 77 -3.16 -0.93 -6.51
N ALA A 78 -3.23 -1.73 -5.44
CA ALA A 78 -2.40 -2.93 -5.30
C ALA A 78 -2.73 -4.00 -6.36
N ILE A 79 -4.00 -4.17 -6.73
CA ILE A 79 -4.41 -5.04 -7.84
C ILE A 79 -3.92 -4.46 -9.18
N VAL A 80 -4.06 -3.14 -9.37
CA VAL A 80 -3.58 -2.45 -10.57
C VAL A 80 -2.08 -2.66 -10.81
N GLN A 81 -1.27 -2.90 -9.77
CA GLN A 81 0.15 -3.24 -9.96
C GLN A 81 0.36 -4.48 -10.85
N PHE A 82 -0.48 -5.50 -10.72
CA PHE A 82 -0.43 -6.71 -11.53
C PHE A 82 -0.94 -6.48 -12.93
N LEU A 83 -1.97 -5.64 -13.09
CA LEU A 83 -2.49 -5.25 -14.39
C LEU A 83 -1.45 -4.47 -15.20
N ILE A 84 -0.76 -3.50 -14.57
CA ILE A 84 0.33 -2.76 -15.21
C ILE A 84 1.42 -3.72 -15.70
N LYS A 85 1.86 -4.66 -14.85
CA LYS A 85 2.84 -5.68 -15.25
C LYS A 85 2.33 -6.50 -16.43
N GLY A 86 1.12 -7.03 -16.35
CA GLY A 86 0.54 -7.88 -17.40
C GLY A 86 0.43 -7.17 -18.75
N VAL A 87 -0.03 -5.91 -18.76
CA VAL A 87 -0.09 -5.10 -19.98
C VAL A 87 1.31 -4.79 -20.50
N ALA A 88 2.24 -4.41 -19.63
CA ALA A 88 3.62 -4.12 -20.03
C ALA A 88 4.29 -5.33 -20.69
N THR A 89 4.08 -6.55 -20.17
CA THR A 89 4.61 -7.79 -20.76
C THR A 89 3.97 -8.15 -22.10
N ALA A 90 2.76 -7.68 -22.37
CA ALA A 90 2.09 -7.89 -23.67
C ALA A 90 2.52 -6.89 -24.75
N LEU A 91 3.35 -5.90 -24.41
CA LEU A 91 3.83 -4.87 -25.32
C LEU A 91 5.34 -5.03 -25.55
N ASP A 92 5.78 -4.82 -26.79
CA ASP A 92 7.20 -4.93 -27.14
C ASP A 92 7.98 -3.61 -26.94
N GLY A 93 9.28 -3.74 -26.68
CA GLY A 93 10.25 -2.64 -26.70
C GLY A 93 9.94 -1.49 -25.73
N THR A 94 10.15 -0.26 -26.21
CA THR A 94 10.01 0.97 -25.40
C THR A 94 8.61 1.16 -24.83
N ALA A 95 7.56 0.75 -25.56
CA ALA A 95 6.19 0.90 -25.10
C ALA A 95 5.93 0.07 -23.84
N GLY A 96 6.36 -1.20 -23.83
CA GLY A 96 6.30 -2.06 -22.65
C GLY A 96 7.06 -1.48 -21.46
N GLY A 97 8.27 -0.96 -21.71
CA GLY A 97 9.09 -0.29 -20.67
C GLY A 97 8.42 0.95 -20.07
N LEU A 98 7.81 1.81 -20.89
CA LEU A 98 7.11 3.01 -20.42
C LEU A 98 5.86 2.65 -19.59
N VAL A 99 5.08 1.66 -20.04
CA VAL A 99 3.93 1.16 -19.28
C VAL A 99 4.40 0.54 -17.96
N PHE A 100 5.48 -0.24 -17.97
CA PHE A 100 6.04 -0.81 -16.74
C PHE A 100 6.49 0.27 -15.76
N GLY A 101 7.00 1.42 -16.24
CA GLY A 101 7.33 2.58 -15.40
C GLY A 101 6.15 3.08 -14.55
N LEU A 102 4.91 2.90 -15.01
CA LEU A 102 3.71 3.23 -14.22
C LEU A 102 3.59 2.39 -12.95
N HIS A 103 4.21 1.20 -12.88
CA HIS A 103 4.22 0.34 -11.70
C HIS A 103 4.87 1.06 -10.52
N ALA A 104 6.02 1.70 -10.75
CA ALA A 104 6.72 2.48 -9.73
C ALA A 104 5.90 3.71 -9.29
N VAL A 105 5.31 4.44 -10.25
CA VAL A 105 4.47 5.62 -9.96
C VAL A 105 3.23 5.24 -9.16
N ASN A 106 2.54 4.15 -9.53
CA ASN A 106 1.42 3.61 -8.78
C ASN A 106 1.83 3.15 -7.36
N GLY A 107 3.05 2.62 -7.21
CA GLY A 107 3.62 2.27 -5.91
C GLY A 107 3.76 3.48 -4.99
N LEU A 108 4.23 4.62 -5.53
CA LEU A 108 4.31 5.88 -4.79
C LEU A 108 2.92 6.42 -4.41
N ALA A 109 1.93 6.26 -5.29
CA ALA A 109 0.55 6.61 -4.96
C ALA A 109 0.01 5.78 -3.78
N ILE A 110 0.29 4.47 -3.76
CA ILE A 110 -0.05 3.59 -2.63
C ILE A 110 0.59 4.08 -1.33
N VAL A 111 1.88 4.46 -1.36
CA VAL A 111 2.58 5.04 -0.20
C VAL A 111 1.87 6.32 0.28
N ALA A 112 1.59 7.25 -0.63
CA ALA A 112 0.95 8.53 -0.27
C ALA A 112 -0.45 8.35 0.36
N VAL A 113 -1.29 7.50 -0.24
CA VAL A 113 -2.63 7.19 0.30
C VAL A 113 -2.52 6.47 1.64
N THR A 114 -1.65 5.47 1.76
CA THR A 114 -1.46 4.73 3.03
C THR A 114 -0.94 5.65 4.14
N GLY A 115 -0.02 6.55 3.85
CA GLY A 115 0.47 7.54 4.82
C GLY A 115 -0.64 8.49 5.28
N THR A 116 -1.54 8.86 4.37
CA THR A 116 -2.73 9.68 4.68
C THR A 116 -3.69 8.93 5.60
N ILE A 117 -3.94 7.64 5.34
CA ILE A 117 -4.75 6.77 6.20
C ILE A 117 -4.15 6.69 7.61
N ILE A 118 -2.85 6.44 7.75
CA ILE A 118 -2.17 6.34 9.05
C ILE A 118 -2.31 7.63 9.85
N ARG A 119 -2.08 8.79 9.21
CA ARG A 119 -2.20 10.10 9.87
C ARG A 119 -3.62 10.32 10.41
N GLN A 120 -4.64 10.08 9.60
CA GLN A 120 -6.03 10.26 10.00
C GLN A 120 -6.46 9.22 11.06
N ALA A 121 -6.06 7.96 10.92
CA ALA A 121 -6.37 6.90 11.88
C ALA A 121 -5.78 7.19 13.28
N ARG A 122 -4.56 7.75 13.33
CA ARG A 122 -3.91 8.18 14.57
C ARG A 122 -4.64 9.34 15.23
N GLN A 123 -5.10 10.34 14.45
CA GLN A 123 -5.89 11.45 14.97
C GLN A 123 -7.19 10.96 15.63
N LEU A 124 -7.88 10.01 14.99
CA LEU A 124 -9.09 9.38 15.53
C LEU A 124 -8.87 8.51 16.77
N SER A 125 -7.61 8.14 17.05
CA SER A 125 -7.24 7.27 18.17
C SER A 125 -6.70 8.04 19.39
N ARG A 126 -6.51 9.36 19.27
CA ARG A 126 -6.08 10.22 20.39
C ARG A 126 -7.21 10.38 21.40
N PRO A 127 -6.91 10.29 22.72
CA PRO A 127 -7.87 10.66 23.76
C PRO A 127 -8.29 12.13 23.60
N ALA A 128 -9.55 12.45 23.89
CA ALA A 128 -9.95 13.85 24.01
C ALA A 128 -9.22 14.48 25.19
N THR A 129 -8.55 15.61 24.98
CA THR A 129 -7.97 16.39 26.09
C THR A 129 -9.12 16.81 27.01
N PRO A 130 -9.07 16.51 28.33
CA PRO A 130 -10.06 17.04 29.26
C PRO A 130 -10.05 18.56 29.17
N ALA A 131 -11.20 19.18 28.91
CA ALA A 131 -11.33 20.63 29.02
C ALA A 131 -11.00 21.01 30.47
N LEU A 132 -10.03 21.92 30.65
CA LEU A 132 -9.81 22.53 31.97
C LEU A 132 -11.12 23.23 32.39
N PRO A 133 -11.55 23.09 33.66
CA PRO A 133 -12.69 23.86 34.15
C PRO A 133 -12.41 25.35 33.95
N ALA A 134 -13.40 26.09 33.44
CA ALA A 134 -13.34 27.55 33.46
C ALA A 134 -13.34 28.05 34.92
N PRO A 135 -12.57 29.12 35.24
CA PRO A 135 -12.51 29.69 36.58
C PRO A 135 -13.82 30.31 37.04
#